data_AF-A0A3D0GZU7-F1
#
_entry.id   AF-A0A3D0GZU7-F1
#
_cell.length_a   1.000
_cell.length_b   1.000
_cell.length_c   1.000
_cell.angle_alpha   90.00
_cell.angle_beta   90.00
_cell.angle_gamma   90.00
#
_symmetry.space_group_name_H-M   'P 1'
#
loop_
_entity.id
_entity.type
_entity.pdbx_description
1 polymer ?
#
loop_
_entity_poly.entity_id
_entity_poly.type
_entity_poly.pdbx_seq_one_letter_code
_entity_poly.pdbx_strand_id
1 'polypeptide(L)'
;MSPKDESVKMIKKTVLIIYAVMAVWILYIAFLYGKKYEGSTYNKRIALREDYIDKGEIRMSGGMVSGCEEAVLSVERSNLSYLLYTPFNEWSLIRNYIFGKKSKGADVVITLDGDYCRAIKERIGDETAFFDILVTDVKSGAIRCYMSGEDSAKLDEGFEESTIYKRHKEISYIADKGEFRPLYIIEEVKYNGRNLFEHQKDDKLDICSEEEAELLKDSLLVDTLGDKKIRYKIYDDGISAYSNIQDRSVAVTIIVHDDKKDDIIESYMQKVAKDVLEVYAHETREI
;
A
#
# COMPACT_ATOMS: atom_id res chain seq x y z
N MET A 1 62.99 -27.01 -28.97
CA MET A 1 62.01 -26.25 -28.17
C MET A 1 62.33 -26.50 -26.71
N SER A 2 62.33 -25.48 -25.85
CA SER A 2 62.71 -25.68 -24.45
C SER A 2 61.53 -26.30 -23.68
N PRO A 3 61.77 -27.18 -22.69
CA PRO A 3 60.70 -27.78 -21.87
C PRO A 3 59.82 -26.76 -21.11
N LYS A 4 60.31 -25.52 -20.95
CA LYS A 4 59.54 -24.39 -20.41
C LYS A 4 58.43 -23.91 -21.37
N ASP A 5 58.62 -24.04 -22.68
CA ASP A 5 57.64 -23.59 -23.67
C ASP A 5 56.45 -24.55 -23.78
N GLU A 6 56.68 -25.85 -23.61
CA GLU A 6 55.61 -26.87 -23.61
C GLU A 6 54.74 -26.81 -22.35
N SER A 7 55.35 -26.58 -21.18
CA SER A 7 54.63 -26.44 -19.91
C SER A 7 53.74 -25.19 -19.89
N VAL A 8 54.21 -24.04 -20.39
CA VAL A 8 53.39 -22.82 -20.53
C VAL A 8 52.25 -23.04 -21.52
N LYS A 9 52.49 -23.77 -22.61
CA LYS A 9 51.45 -24.10 -23.61
C LYS A 9 50.37 -25.03 -23.02
N MET A 10 50.76 -26.01 -22.20
CA MET A 10 49.81 -26.86 -21.49
C MET A 10 49.00 -26.07 -20.46
N ILE A 11 49.62 -25.19 -19.67
CA ILE A 11 48.91 -24.35 -18.69
C ILE A 11 47.87 -23.47 -19.39
N LYS A 12 48.23 -22.79 -20.49
CA LYS A 12 47.28 -21.96 -21.26
C LYS A 12 46.11 -22.79 -21.79
N LYS A 13 46.36 -24.00 -22.28
CA LYS A 13 45.32 -24.91 -22.79
C LYS A 13 44.38 -25.35 -21.66
N THR A 14 44.92 -25.69 -20.50
CA THR A 14 44.12 -26.08 -19.31
C THR A 14 43.26 -24.93 -18.81
N VAL A 15 43.81 -23.72 -18.72
CA VAL A 15 43.06 -22.52 -18.33
C VAL A 15 41.94 -22.21 -19.33
N LEU A 16 42.19 -22.36 -20.63
CA LEU A 16 41.17 -22.18 -21.66
C LEU A 16 40.03 -23.20 -21.53
N ILE A 17 40.34 -24.46 -21.23
CA ILE A 17 39.35 -25.51 -21.00
C ILE A 17 38.50 -25.18 -19.77
N ILE A 18 39.13 -24.72 -18.68
CA ILE A 18 38.39 -24.30 -17.48
C ILE A 18 37.41 -23.16 -17.80
N TYR A 19 37.85 -22.13 -18.54
CA TYR A 19 36.94 -21.05 -18.96
C TYR A 19 35.81 -21.53 -19.87
N ALA A 20 36.10 -22.44 -20.80
CA ALA A 20 35.07 -23.01 -21.67
C ALA A 20 34.04 -23.82 -20.88
N VAL A 21 34.47 -24.62 -19.90
CA VAL A 21 33.58 -25.39 -19.02
C VAL A 21 32.72 -24.46 -18.16
N MET A 22 33.30 -23.39 -17.60
CA MET A 22 32.51 -22.39 -16.85
C MET A 22 31.50 -21.69 -17.75
N ALA A 23 31.86 -21.32 -18.98
CA ALA A 23 30.94 -20.68 -19.92
C ALA A 23 29.76 -21.60 -20.29
N VAL A 24 30.03 -22.89 -20.54
CA VAL A 24 28.98 -23.89 -20.81
C VAL A 24 28.08 -24.09 -19.60
N TRP A 25 28.64 -24.11 -18.38
CA TRP A 25 27.85 -24.18 -17.15
C TRP A 25 26.95 -22.96 -16.97
N ILE A 26 27.46 -21.75 -17.22
CA ILE A 26 26.67 -20.52 -17.16
C ILE A 26 25.53 -20.55 -18.18
N LEU A 27 25.79 -21.00 -19.42
CA LEU A 27 24.78 -21.12 -20.47
C LEU A 27 23.73 -22.21 -20.15
N TYR A 28 24.15 -23.33 -19.56
CA TYR A 28 23.26 -24.42 -19.14
C TYR A 28 22.34 -23.98 -18.01
N ILE A 29 22.88 -23.28 -17.01
CA ILE A 29 22.10 -22.62 -15.97
C ILE A 29 21.11 -21.65 -16.62
N ALA A 30 21.55 -20.72 -17.46
CA ALA A 30 20.67 -19.77 -18.13
C ALA A 30 19.54 -20.45 -18.93
N PHE A 31 19.83 -21.58 -19.60
CA PHE A 31 18.85 -22.38 -20.34
C PHE A 31 17.82 -23.07 -19.44
N LEU A 32 18.25 -23.71 -18.35
CA LEU A 32 17.35 -24.36 -17.38
C LEU A 32 16.42 -23.33 -16.73
N TYR A 33 16.95 -22.17 -16.35
CA TYR A 33 16.13 -21.09 -15.82
C TYR A 33 15.18 -20.53 -16.88
N GLY A 34 15.62 -20.38 -18.14
CA GLY A 34 14.75 -19.97 -19.25
C GLY A 34 13.52 -20.88 -19.43
N LYS A 35 13.67 -22.20 -19.23
CA LYS A 35 12.57 -23.18 -19.32
C LYS A 35 11.61 -23.18 -18.14
N LYS A 36 12.08 -22.89 -16.91
CA LYS A 36 11.23 -22.86 -15.70
C LYS A 36 10.06 -21.86 -15.81
N TYR A 37 10.21 -20.81 -16.63
CA TYR A 37 9.22 -19.73 -16.78
C TYR A 37 8.51 -19.75 -18.15
N GLU A 38 8.50 -20.89 -18.84
CA GLU A 38 7.80 -21.07 -20.12
C GLU A 38 6.31 -21.38 -19.85
N GLY A 39 5.45 -20.35 -19.82
CA GLY A 39 3.99 -20.52 -19.74
C GLY A 39 3.21 -19.57 -18.82
N SER A 40 3.86 -18.77 -17.95
CA SER A 40 3.14 -17.81 -17.10
C SER A 40 3.03 -16.43 -17.77
N THR A 41 1.80 -15.94 -17.92
CA THR A 41 1.47 -14.54 -18.23
C THR A 41 1.68 -13.61 -17.03
N TYR A 42 1.77 -14.16 -15.82
CA TYR A 42 2.25 -13.47 -14.63
C TYR A 42 3.78 -13.26 -14.78
N ASN A 43 4.09 -12.14 -15.44
CA ASN A 43 5.40 -11.50 -15.66
C ASN A 43 6.63 -12.35 -15.30
N LYS A 44 7.21 -13.04 -16.29
CA LYS A 44 8.51 -13.74 -16.18
C LYS A 44 9.60 -12.90 -15.51
N ARG A 45 9.55 -11.57 -15.64
CA ARG A 45 10.48 -10.62 -15.00
C ARG A 45 10.27 -10.44 -13.49
N ILE A 46 9.04 -10.54 -13.00
CA ILE A 46 8.72 -10.42 -11.56
C ILE A 46 9.13 -11.70 -10.83
N ALA A 47 8.73 -12.87 -11.34
CA ALA A 47 9.11 -14.16 -10.76
C ALA A 47 10.63 -14.37 -10.71
N LEU A 48 11.34 -13.97 -11.78
CA LEU A 48 12.81 -13.98 -11.79
C LEU A 48 13.41 -13.05 -10.72
N ARG A 49 12.80 -11.89 -10.50
CA ARG A 49 13.28 -10.93 -9.49
C ARG A 49 13.05 -11.43 -8.06
N GLU A 50 11.93 -12.08 -7.77
CA GLU A 50 11.67 -12.68 -6.44
C GLU A 50 12.69 -13.77 -6.06
N ASP A 51 13.22 -14.50 -7.04
CA ASP A 51 14.27 -15.49 -6.81
C ASP A 51 15.63 -14.85 -6.43
N TYR A 52 15.89 -13.59 -6.83
CA TYR A 52 17.20 -12.93 -6.70
C TYR A 52 17.23 -11.68 -5.80
N ILE A 53 16.06 -11.15 -5.47
CA ILE A 53 15.88 -9.93 -4.71
C ILE A 53 15.01 -10.26 -3.49
N ASP A 54 15.51 -9.95 -2.31
CA ASP A 54 14.67 -9.92 -1.12
C ASP A 54 13.78 -8.69 -1.20
N LYS A 55 12.48 -8.89 -1.07
CA LYS A 55 11.51 -7.79 -1.08
C LYS A 55 11.93 -6.72 -0.07
N GLY A 56 11.80 -5.46 -0.46
CA GLY A 56 11.90 -4.36 0.48
C GLY A 56 10.78 -4.42 1.53
N GLU A 57 10.93 -3.64 2.58
CA GLU A 57 9.94 -3.57 3.66
C GLU A 57 8.85 -2.56 3.35
N ILE A 58 7.61 -2.87 3.73
CA ILE A 58 6.56 -1.86 3.85
C ILE A 58 6.63 -1.29 5.27
N ARG A 59 6.73 0.03 5.38
CA ARG A 59 6.85 0.75 6.65
C ARG A 59 5.65 1.66 6.86
N MET A 60 5.04 1.53 8.02
CA MET A 60 3.96 2.38 8.53
C MET A 60 4.40 3.03 9.84
N SER A 61 3.89 4.22 10.17
CA SER A 61 4.09 4.78 11.51
C SER A 61 3.35 3.94 12.56
N GLY A 62 3.80 3.94 13.81
CA GLY A 62 3.15 3.21 14.92
C GLY A 62 3.17 1.67 14.87
N GLY A 63 3.70 1.08 13.78
CA GLY A 63 3.79 -0.38 13.61
C GLY A 63 2.49 -1.06 13.17
N MET A 64 2.57 -2.36 12.84
CA MET A 64 1.43 -3.12 12.34
C MET A 64 0.35 -3.32 13.42
N VAL A 65 -0.91 -3.16 13.03
CA VAL A 65 -2.09 -3.40 13.87
C VAL A 65 -3.05 -4.35 13.18
N SER A 66 -3.68 -5.23 13.95
CA SER A 66 -4.69 -6.16 13.45
C SER A 66 -5.92 -5.44 12.90
N GLY A 67 -6.27 -5.73 11.65
CA GLY A 67 -7.26 -5.05 10.81
C GLY A 67 -6.62 -4.21 9.69
N CYS A 68 -5.34 -3.87 9.79
CA CYS A 68 -4.60 -3.12 8.75
C CYS A 68 -3.91 -4.04 7.73
N GLU A 69 -3.86 -5.36 7.97
CA GLU A 69 -3.11 -6.31 7.15
C GLU A 69 -3.60 -6.32 5.70
N GLU A 70 -4.91 -6.22 5.48
CA GLU A 70 -5.48 -6.22 4.13
C GLU A 70 -5.00 -5.00 3.32
N ALA A 71 -4.91 -3.83 3.96
CA ALA A 71 -4.38 -2.63 3.30
C ALA A 71 -2.89 -2.77 3.00
N VAL A 72 -2.08 -3.29 3.93
CA VAL A 72 -0.65 -3.52 3.71
C VAL A 72 -0.41 -4.57 2.62
N LEU A 73 -1.15 -5.68 2.62
CA LEU A 73 -1.10 -6.71 1.58
C LEU A 73 -1.52 -6.16 0.23
N SER A 74 -2.53 -5.29 0.19
CA SER A 74 -2.98 -4.62 -1.03
C SER A 74 -1.89 -3.69 -1.58
N VAL A 75 -1.19 -2.94 -0.72
CA VAL A 75 -0.01 -2.14 -1.11
C VAL A 75 1.11 -3.04 -1.62
N GLU A 76 1.42 -4.15 -0.93
CA GLU A 76 2.47 -5.08 -1.33
C GLU A 76 2.23 -5.62 -2.75
N ARG A 77 1.00 -6.07 -3.01
CA ARG A 77 0.61 -6.66 -4.29
C ARG A 77 0.63 -5.63 -5.43
N SER A 78 0.04 -4.44 -5.21
CA SER A 78 -0.03 -3.39 -6.22
C SER A 78 1.32 -2.72 -6.52
N ASN A 79 2.27 -2.79 -5.57
CA ASN A 79 3.57 -2.10 -5.66
C ASN A 79 4.75 -3.07 -5.62
N LEU A 80 4.53 -4.33 -5.99
CA LEU A 80 5.57 -5.35 -6.03
C LEU A 80 6.76 -4.95 -6.92
N SER A 81 6.51 -4.14 -7.96
CA SER A 81 7.55 -3.58 -8.83
C SER A 81 8.53 -2.68 -8.07
N TYR A 82 8.05 -1.86 -7.12
CA TYR A 82 8.87 -1.03 -6.25
C TYR A 82 9.57 -1.89 -5.18
N LEU A 83 8.84 -2.83 -4.57
CA LEU A 83 9.41 -3.72 -3.56
C LEU A 83 10.50 -4.65 -4.11
N LEU A 84 10.51 -4.90 -5.42
CA LEU A 84 11.55 -5.63 -6.14
C LEU A 84 12.45 -4.71 -6.98
N TYR A 85 12.39 -3.40 -6.73
CA TYR A 85 13.25 -2.45 -7.41
C TYR A 85 14.70 -2.58 -6.94
N THR A 86 15.61 -2.59 -7.88
CA THR A 86 17.04 -2.51 -7.66
C THR A 86 17.70 -1.84 -8.86
N PRO A 87 18.77 -1.05 -8.68
CA PRO A 87 19.54 -0.48 -9.79
C PRO A 87 20.42 -1.53 -10.48
N PHE A 88 20.49 -2.76 -9.97
CA PHE A 88 21.25 -3.83 -10.59
C PHE A 88 20.57 -4.38 -11.85
N ASN A 89 21.36 -4.58 -12.90
CA ASN A 89 20.92 -5.33 -14.08
C ASN A 89 20.85 -6.84 -13.79
N GLU A 90 20.21 -7.59 -14.68
CA GLU A 90 19.92 -9.02 -14.52
C GLU A 90 21.20 -9.86 -14.31
N TRP A 91 22.30 -9.52 -15.00
CA TRP A 91 23.58 -10.21 -14.83
C TRP A 91 24.18 -10.02 -13.44
N SER A 92 24.05 -8.82 -12.87
CA SER A 92 24.52 -8.54 -11.51
C SER A 92 23.69 -9.30 -10.47
N LEU A 93 22.39 -9.45 -10.71
CA LEU A 93 21.49 -10.23 -9.86
C LEU A 93 21.83 -11.72 -9.89
N ILE A 94 21.98 -12.30 -11.09
CA ILE A 94 22.38 -13.70 -11.27
C ILE A 94 23.74 -13.96 -10.61
N ARG A 95 24.71 -13.05 -10.81
CA ARG A 95 26.04 -13.16 -10.18
C ARG A 95 25.92 -13.15 -8.66
N ASN A 96 25.20 -12.20 -8.08
CA ASN A 96 25.03 -12.11 -6.63
C ASN A 96 24.40 -13.39 -6.07
N TYR A 97 23.38 -13.92 -6.76
CA TYR A 97 22.73 -15.17 -6.38
C TYR A 97 23.68 -16.39 -6.41
N ILE A 98 24.52 -16.51 -7.45
CA ILE A 98 25.54 -17.58 -7.52
C ILE A 98 26.50 -17.51 -6.32
N PHE A 99 26.78 -16.31 -5.80
CA PHE A 99 27.57 -16.10 -4.59
C PHE A 99 26.77 -16.14 -3.28
N GLY A 100 25.52 -16.62 -3.32
CA GLY A 100 24.65 -16.75 -2.16
C GLY A 100 24.18 -15.41 -1.57
N LYS A 101 24.21 -14.33 -2.35
CA LYS A 101 23.75 -12.99 -1.94
C LYS A 101 22.51 -12.61 -2.71
N LYS A 102 21.43 -12.30 -2.01
CA LYS A 102 20.29 -11.62 -2.61
C LYS A 102 20.46 -10.11 -2.50
N SER A 103 19.96 -9.38 -3.48
CA SER A 103 19.91 -7.92 -3.40
C SER A 103 18.66 -7.53 -2.59
N LYS A 104 18.72 -6.47 -1.79
CA LYS A 104 17.49 -5.94 -1.16
C LYS A 104 16.74 -5.07 -2.17
N GLY A 105 15.42 -5.16 -2.19
CA GLY A 105 14.53 -4.27 -2.92
C GLY A 105 14.38 -2.88 -2.27
N ALA A 106 13.53 -2.02 -2.83
CA ALA A 106 13.24 -0.72 -2.22
C ALA A 106 12.18 -0.85 -1.13
N ASP A 107 12.38 -0.15 -0.01
CA ASP A 107 11.40 -0.04 1.06
C ASP A 107 10.29 0.94 0.63
N VAL A 108 9.05 0.65 0.98
CA VAL A 108 7.87 1.48 0.69
C VAL A 108 7.34 2.05 2.01
N VAL A 109 7.23 3.37 2.10
CA VAL A 109 6.63 4.06 3.26
C VAL A 109 5.18 4.39 2.92
N ILE A 110 4.26 3.98 3.78
CA ILE A 110 2.83 4.22 3.63
C ILE A 110 2.32 5.23 4.66
N THR A 111 1.21 5.87 4.33
CA THR A 111 0.56 6.92 5.12
C THR A 111 -0.28 6.41 6.30
N LEU A 112 -0.49 5.09 6.39
CA LEU A 112 -1.20 4.47 7.51
C LEU A 112 -0.45 4.70 8.81
N ASP A 113 -1.19 5.10 9.84
CA ASP A 113 -0.68 5.28 11.18
C ASP A 113 -1.21 4.19 12.11
N GLY A 114 -0.31 3.31 12.54
CA GLY A 114 -0.62 2.18 13.41
C GLY A 114 -1.03 2.60 14.81
N ASP A 115 -0.45 3.66 15.37
CA ASP A 115 -0.83 4.12 16.71
C ASP A 115 -2.27 4.67 16.66
N TYR A 116 -2.57 5.42 15.60
CA TYR A 116 -3.91 5.93 15.36
C TYR A 116 -4.93 4.80 15.10
N CYS A 117 -4.60 3.82 14.25
CA CYS A 117 -5.48 2.67 14.02
C CYS A 117 -5.68 1.82 15.29
N ARG A 118 -4.66 1.69 16.14
CA ARG A 118 -4.79 1.01 17.44
C ARG A 118 -5.76 1.75 18.35
N ALA A 119 -5.65 3.07 18.45
CA ALA A 119 -6.55 3.89 19.27
C ALA A 119 -8.00 3.80 18.78
N ILE A 120 -8.23 3.77 17.46
CA ILE A 120 -9.55 3.52 16.87
C ILE A 120 -10.07 2.14 17.30
N LYS A 121 -9.25 1.10 17.16
CA LYS A 121 -9.61 -0.27 17.55
C LYS A 121 -9.97 -0.37 19.02
N GLU A 122 -9.19 0.25 19.90
CA GLU A 122 -9.43 0.25 21.34
C GLU A 122 -10.71 1.00 21.72
N ARG A 123 -11.07 2.05 20.98
CA ARG A 123 -12.28 2.84 21.21
C ARG A 123 -13.55 2.12 20.77
N ILE A 124 -13.50 1.49 19.60
CA ILE A 124 -14.66 0.89 18.93
C ILE A 124 -14.82 -0.59 19.35
N GLY A 125 -13.74 -1.25 19.75
CA GLY A 125 -13.75 -2.64 20.21
C GLY A 125 -14.12 -3.62 19.10
N ASP A 126 -14.79 -4.72 19.47
CA ASP A 126 -15.23 -5.77 18.54
C ASP A 126 -16.29 -5.28 17.53
N GLU A 127 -16.80 -4.05 17.69
CA GLU A 127 -17.71 -3.42 16.73
C GLU A 127 -17.04 -3.24 15.35
N THR A 128 -15.70 -3.25 15.26
CA THR A 128 -14.97 -3.24 13.97
C THR A 128 -15.22 -4.47 13.13
N ALA A 129 -15.71 -5.59 13.69
CA ALA A 129 -15.99 -6.80 12.91
C ALA A 129 -17.07 -6.60 11.84
N PHE A 130 -17.92 -5.58 11.99
CA PHE A 130 -19.05 -5.31 11.10
C PHE A 130 -18.77 -4.22 10.05
N PHE A 131 -17.65 -3.51 10.19
CA PHE A 131 -17.38 -2.31 9.42
C PHE A 131 -15.98 -2.28 8.83
N ASP A 132 -15.89 -1.85 7.58
CA ASP A 132 -14.64 -1.28 7.08
C ASP A 132 -14.59 0.20 7.46
N ILE A 133 -13.50 0.62 8.08
CA ILE A 133 -13.27 2.00 8.55
C ILE A 133 -12.14 2.60 7.73
N LEU A 134 -12.46 3.67 6.99
CA LEU A 134 -11.49 4.46 6.23
C LEU A 134 -11.41 5.89 6.80
N VAL A 135 -10.22 6.30 7.22
CA VAL A 135 -9.95 7.67 7.69
C VAL A 135 -8.98 8.35 6.75
N THR A 136 -9.36 9.54 6.28
CA THR A 136 -8.61 10.31 5.29
C THR A 136 -8.37 11.74 5.76
N ASP A 137 -7.16 12.23 5.49
CA ASP A 137 -6.82 13.65 5.57
C ASP A 137 -7.36 14.31 4.29
N VAL A 138 -8.40 15.15 4.42
CA VAL A 138 -9.09 15.76 3.28
C VAL A 138 -8.17 16.71 2.50
N LYS A 139 -7.27 17.39 3.21
CA LYS A 139 -6.40 18.40 2.61
C LYS A 139 -5.32 17.77 1.74
N SER A 140 -4.73 16.66 2.19
CA SER A 140 -3.70 15.97 1.41
C SER A 140 -4.25 14.86 0.53
N GLY A 141 -5.36 14.22 0.90
CA GLY A 141 -5.81 12.95 0.32
C GLY A 141 -5.11 11.71 0.92
N ALA A 142 -4.35 11.89 2.01
CA ALA A 142 -3.62 10.78 2.64
C ALA A 142 -4.59 9.86 3.40
N ILE A 143 -4.44 8.55 3.21
CA ILE A 143 -5.16 7.55 3.99
C ILE A 143 -4.43 7.35 5.33
N ARG A 144 -5.04 7.82 6.42
CA ARG A 144 -4.44 7.79 7.76
C ARG A 144 -4.73 6.49 8.50
N CYS A 145 -5.91 5.93 8.27
CA CYS A 145 -6.25 4.62 8.79
C CYS A 145 -7.14 3.88 7.82
N TYR A 146 -6.89 2.58 7.68
CA TYR A 146 -7.81 1.65 7.07
C TYR A 146 -7.87 0.41 7.95
N MET A 147 -9.07 0.04 8.38
CA MET A 147 -9.31 -1.18 9.13
C MET A 147 -10.43 -1.96 8.45
N SER A 148 -10.17 -3.22 8.13
CA SER A 148 -11.22 -4.13 7.67
C SER A 148 -11.86 -4.90 8.82
N GLY A 149 -13.11 -5.31 8.62
CA GLY A 149 -13.79 -6.23 9.54
C GLY A 149 -13.13 -7.61 9.60
N GLU A 150 -13.27 -8.29 10.76
CA GLU A 150 -12.55 -9.53 11.11
C GLU A 150 -12.76 -10.71 10.13
N ASP A 151 -13.78 -10.69 9.27
CA ASP A 151 -14.02 -11.74 8.27
C ASP A 151 -13.43 -11.45 6.86
N SER A 152 -12.83 -10.27 6.60
CA SER A 152 -12.22 -9.98 5.29
C SER A 152 -10.88 -10.72 5.06
N ALA A 153 -10.24 -11.18 6.13
CA ALA A 153 -8.96 -11.89 6.09
C ALA A 153 -9.01 -13.28 5.41
N LYS A 154 -10.20 -13.75 5.00
CA LYS A 154 -10.40 -15.03 4.29
C LYS A 154 -10.45 -14.90 2.76
N LEU A 155 -10.03 -13.79 2.17
CA LEU A 155 -9.92 -13.67 0.71
C LEU A 155 -8.68 -14.41 0.17
N ASP A 156 -8.77 -15.73 0.20
CA ASP A 156 -8.06 -16.63 -0.71
C ASP A 156 -8.76 -16.57 -2.09
N GLU A 157 -7.94 -16.41 -3.14
CA GLU A 157 -8.29 -16.56 -4.57
C GLU A 157 -9.20 -15.50 -5.23
N GLY A 158 -8.64 -14.34 -5.59
CA GLY A 158 -9.24 -13.45 -6.61
C GLY A 158 -8.95 -11.96 -6.41
N PHE A 159 -7.95 -11.42 -7.10
CA PHE A 159 -7.54 -10.00 -7.05
C PHE A 159 -8.65 -9.00 -7.40
N GLU A 160 -9.67 -9.43 -8.15
CA GLU A 160 -10.79 -8.55 -8.54
C GLU A 160 -11.85 -8.40 -7.45
N GLU A 161 -11.78 -9.17 -6.36
CA GLU A 161 -12.86 -9.22 -5.36
C GLU A 161 -12.55 -8.57 -4.00
N SER A 162 -11.31 -8.19 -3.70
CA SER A 162 -11.03 -7.53 -2.41
C SER A 162 -11.77 -6.20 -2.30
N THR A 163 -12.48 -6.00 -1.19
CA THR A 163 -13.32 -4.84 -0.91
C THR A 163 -12.52 -3.54 -0.99
N ILE A 164 -11.26 -3.55 -0.51
CA ILE A 164 -10.34 -2.40 -0.67
C ILE A 164 -10.09 -2.09 -2.14
N TYR A 165 -9.78 -3.07 -2.98
CA TYR A 165 -9.45 -2.80 -4.40
C TYR A 165 -10.67 -2.34 -5.19
N LYS A 166 -11.86 -2.92 -4.95
CA LYS A 166 -13.13 -2.44 -5.51
C LYS A 166 -13.44 -1.01 -5.05
N ARG A 167 -13.29 -0.72 -3.75
CA ARG A 167 -13.68 0.58 -3.17
C ARG A 167 -12.61 1.67 -3.24
N HIS A 168 -11.32 1.34 -3.32
CA HIS A 168 -10.26 2.30 -3.67
C HIS A 168 -10.42 2.78 -5.12
N LYS A 169 -10.96 1.93 -6.02
CA LYS A 169 -11.42 2.38 -7.34
C LYS A 169 -12.65 3.30 -7.25
N GLU A 170 -13.60 3.02 -6.37
CA GLU A 170 -14.83 3.83 -6.25
C GLU A 170 -14.64 5.15 -5.49
N ILE A 171 -13.85 5.15 -4.41
CA ILE A 171 -13.43 6.32 -3.63
C ILE A 171 -12.00 6.66 -4.07
N SER A 172 -11.87 7.07 -5.33
CA SER A 172 -10.56 7.49 -5.87
C SER A 172 -10.18 8.91 -5.43
N TYR A 173 -11.14 9.71 -4.95
CA TYR A 173 -10.95 11.12 -4.66
C TYR A 173 -11.70 11.58 -3.41
N ILE A 174 -11.16 12.62 -2.78
CA ILE A 174 -11.83 13.38 -1.72
C ILE A 174 -12.05 14.82 -2.15
N ALA A 175 -13.21 15.37 -1.80
CA ALA A 175 -13.57 16.75 -2.12
C ALA A 175 -13.08 17.70 -1.02
N ASP A 176 -12.37 18.76 -1.40
CA ASP A 176 -12.03 19.88 -0.53
C ASP A 176 -12.28 21.21 -1.27
N LYS A 177 -13.16 22.06 -0.72
CA LYS A 177 -13.42 23.42 -1.24
C LYS A 177 -13.66 23.54 -2.77
N GLY A 178 -14.29 22.53 -3.38
CA GLY A 178 -14.56 22.50 -4.83
C GLY A 178 -13.48 21.83 -5.67
N GLU A 179 -12.46 21.27 -5.04
CA GLU A 179 -11.37 20.51 -5.65
C GLU A 179 -11.51 19.02 -5.31
N PHE A 180 -11.25 18.13 -6.26
CA PHE A 180 -11.01 16.71 -6.00
C PHE A 180 -9.53 16.42 -5.85
N ARG A 181 -9.18 15.69 -4.80
CA ARG A 181 -7.83 15.24 -4.51
C ARG A 181 -7.78 13.71 -4.54
N PRO A 182 -6.87 13.08 -5.27
CA PRO A 182 -6.77 11.64 -5.32
C PRO A 182 -6.38 11.11 -3.94
N LEU A 183 -7.03 10.03 -3.51
CA LEU A 183 -6.60 9.34 -2.30
C LEU A 183 -5.29 8.60 -2.57
N TYR A 184 -4.37 8.65 -1.63
CA TYR A 184 -3.09 7.95 -1.74
C TYR A 184 -2.70 7.27 -0.42
N ILE A 185 -2.11 6.08 -0.56
CA ILE A 185 -1.58 5.31 0.57
C ILE A 185 -0.05 5.29 0.60
N ILE A 186 0.62 5.38 -0.55
CA ILE A 186 2.09 5.37 -0.65
C ILE A 186 2.60 6.80 -0.49
N GLU A 187 3.39 7.04 0.55
CA GLU A 187 4.01 8.34 0.77
C GLU A 187 5.35 8.43 0.05
N GLU A 188 6.21 7.41 0.22
CA GLU A 188 7.58 7.42 -0.30
C GLU A 188 8.02 6.01 -0.71
N VAL A 189 8.95 5.94 -1.66
CA VAL A 189 9.71 4.72 -1.97
C VAL A 189 11.18 5.02 -1.82
N LYS A 190 11.89 4.24 -0.98
CA LYS A 190 13.29 4.45 -0.63
C LYS A 190 14.15 3.25 -0.99
N TYR A 191 15.24 3.48 -1.71
CA TYR A 191 16.27 2.47 -1.94
C TYR A 191 17.57 2.89 -1.30
N ASN A 192 18.07 2.11 -0.33
CA ASN A 192 19.27 2.42 0.44
C ASN A 192 19.28 3.86 1.00
N GLY A 193 18.14 4.31 1.54
CA GLY A 193 17.97 5.64 2.13
C GLY A 193 17.82 6.79 1.13
N ARG A 194 17.77 6.53 -0.18
CA ARG A 194 17.49 7.55 -1.22
C ARG A 194 16.05 7.43 -1.71
N ASN A 195 15.37 8.56 -1.85
CA ASN A 195 14.02 8.62 -2.41
C ASN A 195 14.07 8.29 -3.92
N LEU A 196 13.30 7.28 -4.32
CA LEU A 196 13.02 6.96 -5.73
C LEU A 196 11.72 7.59 -6.18
N PHE A 197 10.78 7.71 -5.25
CA PHE A 197 9.46 8.29 -5.43
C PHE A 197 9.05 8.95 -4.12
N GLU A 198 8.36 10.07 -4.24
CA GLU A 198 7.72 10.80 -3.16
C GLU A 198 6.40 11.34 -3.71
N HIS A 199 5.31 11.08 -3.00
CA HIS A 199 3.99 11.51 -3.46
C HIS A 199 3.89 13.03 -3.47
N GLN A 200 3.47 13.59 -4.61
CA GLN A 200 3.27 15.04 -4.73
C GLN A 200 1.86 15.40 -4.27
N LYS A 201 1.77 16.22 -3.22
CA LYS A 201 0.51 16.61 -2.55
C LYS A 201 -0.38 17.55 -3.38
N ASP A 202 0.05 17.91 -4.59
CA ASP A 202 -0.55 18.97 -5.40
C ASP A 202 -1.37 18.43 -6.59
N ASP A 203 -1.51 17.11 -6.72
CA ASP A 203 -2.44 16.55 -7.71
C ASP A 203 -3.87 16.88 -7.28
N LYS A 204 -4.48 17.86 -7.96
CA LYS A 204 -5.87 18.28 -7.72
C LYS A 204 -6.60 18.52 -9.03
N LEU A 205 -7.90 18.27 -9.00
CA LEU A 205 -8.82 18.54 -10.09
C LEU A 205 -9.87 19.56 -9.62
N ASP A 206 -9.81 20.77 -10.14
CA ASP A 206 -10.80 21.81 -9.81
C ASP A 206 -12.13 21.47 -10.51
N ILE A 207 -13.20 21.30 -9.73
CA ILE A 207 -14.53 20.88 -10.22
C ILE A 207 -15.49 22.07 -10.22
N CYS A 208 -15.49 22.84 -9.14
CA CYS A 208 -16.34 24.01 -8.95
C CYS A 208 -15.65 25.04 -8.05
N SER A 209 -16.25 26.21 -7.92
CA SER A 209 -15.75 27.24 -7.00
C SER A 209 -15.97 26.84 -5.53
N GLU A 210 -15.17 27.40 -4.62
CA GLU A 210 -15.32 27.19 -3.17
C GLU A 210 -16.72 27.60 -2.68
N GLU A 211 -17.28 28.68 -3.25
CA GLU A 211 -18.64 29.15 -2.93
C GLU A 211 -19.71 28.13 -3.32
N GLU A 212 -19.62 27.55 -4.52
CA GLU A 212 -20.54 26.49 -4.99
C GLU A 212 -20.39 25.21 -4.16
N ALA A 213 -19.16 24.85 -3.80
CA ALA A 213 -18.89 23.70 -2.95
C ALA A 213 -19.48 23.88 -1.53
N GLU A 214 -19.43 25.09 -0.98
CA GLU A 214 -19.99 25.37 0.34
C GLU A 214 -21.52 25.33 0.33
N LEU A 215 -22.17 25.82 -0.73
CA LEU A 215 -23.62 25.71 -0.93
C LEU A 215 -24.09 24.25 -1.00
N LEU A 216 -23.29 23.36 -1.59
CA LEU A 216 -23.61 21.92 -1.63
C LEU A 216 -23.51 21.26 -0.25
N LYS A 217 -22.65 21.74 0.65
CA LYS A 217 -22.50 21.20 2.01
C LYS A 217 -23.71 21.47 2.91
N ASP A 218 -24.50 22.50 2.63
CA ASP A 218 -25.70 22.83 3.41
C ASP A 218 -26.84 21.79 3.25
N SER A 219 -26.71 20.88 2.29
CA SER A 219 -27.65 19.76 2.08
C SER A 219 -27.35 18.52 2.93
N LEU A 220 -26.24 18.51 3.68
CA LEU A 220 -25.81 17.37 4.49
C LEU A 220 -26.43 17.38 5.90
N LEU A 221 -26.65 16.20 6.48
CA LEU A 221 -27.09 16.06 7.86
C LEU A 221 -26.00 16.59 8.80
N VAL A 222 -26.37 17.36 9.84
CA VAL A 222 -25.41 18.01 10.74
C VAL A 222 -25.61 17.53 12.18
N ASP A 223 -24.52 17.07 12.81
CA ASP A 223 -24.40 16.85 14.26
C ASP A 223 -23.23 17.69 14.81
N THR A 224 -22.97 17.58 16.11
CA THR A 224 -21.89 18.30 16.79
C THR A 224 -20.99 17.36 17.59
N LEU A 225 -19.71 17.69 17.59
CA LEU A 225 -18.69 17.12 18.46
C LEU A 225 -18.00 18.24 19.23
N GLY A 226 -18.46 18.49 20.47
CA GLY A 226 -18.15 19.73 21.17
C GLY A 226 -18.60 20.93 20.34
N ASP A 227 -17.69 21.87 20.07
CA ASP A 227 -17.95 23.07 19.26
C ASP A 227 -17.79 22.82 17.73
N LYS A 228 -17.50 21.59 17.31
CA LYS A 228 -17.27 21.26 15.89
C LYS A 228 -18.53 20.69 15.26
N LYS A 229 -18.81 21.09 14.01
CA LYS A 229 -19.89 20.51 13.20
C LYS A 229 -19.38 19.24 12.52
N ILE A 230 -20.10 18.14 12.70
CA ILE A 230 -19.95 16.92 11.90
C ILE A 230 -21.03 16.95 10.82
N ARG A 231 -20.64 16.71 9.57
CA ARG A 231 -21.57 16.57 8.45
C ARG A 231 -21.59 15.14 7.96
N TYR A 232 -22.77 14.55 7.80
CA TYR A 232 -22.94 13.18 7.33
C TYR A 232 -23.52 13.14 5.93
N LYS A 233 -23.02 12.19 5.15
CA LYS A 233 -23.64 11.70 3.93
C LYS A 233 -23.87 10.20 4.07
N ILE A 234 -25.12 9.78 3.92
CA ILE A 234 -25.54 8.39 4.06
C ILE A 234 -25.68 7.79 2.66
N TYR A 235 -25.22 6.57 2.54
CA TYR A 235 -25.31 5.74 1.34
C TYR A 235 -26.06 4.46 1.69
N ASP A 236 -26.50 3.72 0.66
CA ASP A 236 -27.15 2.43 0.84
C ASP A 236 -26.24 1.38 1.52
N ASP A 237 -24.93 1.64 1.56
CA ASP A 237 -23.89 0.74 2.05
C ASP A 237 -22.98 1.33 3.13
N GLY A 238 -23.28 2.53 3.65
CA GLY A 238 -22.46 3.13 4.68
C GLY A 238 -22.73 4.59 4.95
N ILE A 239 -21.80 5.22 5.65
CA ILE A 239 -21.86 6.65 6.00
C ILE A 239 -20.48 7.28 5.87
N SER A 240 -20.43 8.48 5.31
CA SER A 240 -19.25 9.35 5.38
C SER A 240 -19.54 10.52 6.31
N ALA A 241 -18.69 10.71 7.32
CA ALA A 241 -18.71 11.82 8.26
C ALA A 241 -17.52 12.75 8.01
N TYR A 242 -17.79 14.05 7.94
CA TYR A 242 -16.80 15.09 7.69
C TYR A 242 -16.76 16.07 8.84
N SER A 243 -15.57 16.38 9.35
CA SER A 243 -15.39 17.37 10.40
C SER A 243 -14.07 18.13 10.25
N ASN A 244 -14.08 19.40 10.68
CA ASN A 244 -12.89 20.22 10.80
C ASN A 244 -12.40 20.17 12.24
N ILE A 245 -11.33 19.43 12.48
CA ILE A 245 -10.75 19.18 13.80
C ILE A 245 -9.35 19.80 13.81
N GLN A 246 -9.10 20.76 14.69
CA GLN A 246 -7.78 21.40 14.88
C GLN A 246 -7.14 21.90 13.57
N ASP A 247 -7.91 22.66 12.78
CA ASP A 247 -7.52 23.20 11.47
C ASP A 247 -7.19 22.15 10.39
N ARG A 248 -7.49 20.87 10.67
CA ARG A 248 -7.43 19.77 9.70
C ARG A 248 -8.84 19.33 9.33
N SER A 249 -9.06 19.19 8.03
CA SER A 249 -10.28 18.60 7.49
C SER A 249 -10.10 17.09 7.46
N VAL A 250 -10.97 16.36 8.14
CA VAL A 250 -10.93 14.88 8.23
C VAL A 250 -12.24 14.31 7.72
N ALA A 251 -12.13 13.24 6.95
CA ALA A 251 -13.28 12.43 6.59
C ALA A 251 -13.12 11.00 7.10
N VAL A 252 -14.16 10.51 7.76
CA VAL A 252 -14.31 9.13 8.19
C VAL A 252 -15.40 8.50 7.33
N THR A 253 -15.09 7.39 6.69
CA THR A 253 -16.08 6.59 5.95
C THR A 253 -16.20 5.24 6.64
N ILE A 254 -17.41 4.90 7.05
CA ILE A 254 -17.79 3.62 7.64
C ILE A 254 -18.61 2.88 6.59
N ILE A 255 -18.19 1.67 6.24
CA ILE A 255 -18.88 0.83 5.25
C ILE A 255 -19.39 -0.43 5.96
N VAL A 256 -20.63 -0.78 5.70
CA VAL A 256 -21.26 -1.99 6.26
C VAL A 256 -21.14 -3.13 5.26
N HIS A 257 -20.68 -4.30 5.72
CA HIS A 257 -20.69 -5.49 4.88
C HIS A 257 -22.12 -5.90 4.50
N ASP A 258 -22.33 -6.32 3.25
CA ASP A 258 -23.66 -6.61 2.69
C ASP A 258 -24.45 -7.65 3.51
N ASP A 259 -23.77 -8.59 4.16
CA ASP A 259 -24.37 -9.63 4.99
C ASP A 259 -24.82 -9.16 6.38
N LYS A 260 -24.51 -7.91 6.75
CA LYS A 260 -24.82 -7.28 8.05
C LYS A 260 -25.68 -6.02 7.94
N LYS A 261 -26.07 -5.62 6.72
CA LYS A 261 -26.85 -4.39 6.46
C LYS A 261 -28.20 -4.35 7.17
N ASP A 262 -28.89 -5.48 7.26
CA ASP A 262 -30.21 -5.55 7.88
C ASP A 262 -30.15 -5.44 9.43
N ASP A 263 -28.97 -5.64 10.01
CA ASP A 263 -28.75 -5.64 11.46
C ASP A 263 -28.26 -4.29 12.00
N ILE A 264 -27.86 -3.36 11.12
CA ILE A 264 -27.21 -2.11 11.50
C ILE A 264 -28.07 -0.90 11.13
N ILE A 265 -28.48 -0.16 12.15
CA ILE A 265 -29.24 1.08 12.00
C ILE A 265 -28.32 2.28 11.80
N GLU A 266 -28.78 3.27 11.03
CA GLU A 266 -28.07 4.51 10.70
C GLU A 266 -27.46 5.22 11.92
N SER A 267 -28.20 5.31 13.02
CA SER A 267 -27.75 5.95 14.25
C SER A 267 -26.53 5.27 14.88
N TYR A 268 -26.37 3.97 14.64
CA TYR A 268 -25.21 3.22 15.11
C TYR A 268 -23.97 3.55 14.28
N MET A 269 -24.10 3.63 12.95
CA MET A 269 -23.00 4.08 12.07
C MET A 269 -22.57 5.51 12.37
N GLN A 270 -23.52 6.40 12.67
CA GLN A 270 -23.22 7.78 13.11
C GLN A 270 -22.44 7.80 14.42
N LYS A 271 -22.80 6.96 15.40
CA LYS A 271 -22.06 6.81 16.66
C LYS A 271 -20.61 6.37 16.38
N VAL A 272 -20.42 5.32 15.59
CA VAL A 272 -19.07 4.81 15.25
C VAL A 272 -18.24 5.90 14.55
N ALA A 273 -18.80 6.58 13.56
CA ALA A 273 -18.10 7.66 12.87
C ALA A 273 -17.72 8.82 13.82
N LYS A 274 -18.59 9.15 14.78
CA LYS A 274 -18.31 10.13 15.83
C LYS A 274 -17.20 9.68 16.77
N ASP A 275 -17.22 8.42 17.21
CA ASP A 275 -16.19 7.84 18.07
C ASP A 275 -14.82 7.85 17.36
N VAL A 276 -14.76 7.54 16.05
CA VAL A 276 -13.52 7.67 15.26
C VAL A 276 -13.02 9.12 15.22
N LEU A 277 -13.92 10.08 14.97
CA LEU A 277 -13.56 11.50 14.94
C LEU A 277 -13.09 12.02 16.32
N GLU A 278 -13.64 11.49 17.42
CA GLU A 278 -13.16 11.76 18.78
C GLU A 278 -11.73 11.29 18.98
N VAL A 279 -11.42 10.06 18.56
CA VAL A 279 -10.04 9.52 18.61
C VAL A 279 -9.11 10.41 17.80
N TYR A 280 -9.49 10.80 16.57
CA TYR A 280 -8.68 11.72 15.78
C TYR A 280 -8.38 13.01 16.53
N ALA A 281 -9.42 13.61 17.13
CA ALA A 281 -9.30 14.86 17.87
C ALA A 281 -8.46 14.75 19.14
N HIS A 282 -8.28 13.55 19.69
CA HIS A 282 -7.43 13.28 20.85
C HIS A 282 -5.98 13.05 20.44
N GLU A 283 -5.74 12.10 19.54
CA GLU A 283 -4.38 11.67 19.14
C GLU A 283 -3.60 12.75 18.38
N THR A 284 -4.30 13.69 17.74
CA THR A 284 -3.63 14.82 17.06
C THR A 284 -3.31 16.02 17.96
N ARG A 285 -3.69 16.00 19.26
CA ARG A 285 -3.35 17.08 20.21
C ARG A 285 -1.89 17.08 20.66
N GLU A 286 -1.15 15.99 20.46
CA GLU A 286 0.20 15.80 21.02
C GLU A 286 1.35 16.04 20.03
N ILE A 287 1.10 16.66 18.86
CA ILE A 287 2.15 17.00 17.87
C ILE A 287 2.42 18.49 17.81
#